data_AF-A0A8H5CRB0-F1
#
_entry.id   AF-A0A8H5CRB0-F1
#
_cell.length_a   1.000
_cell.length_b   1.000
_cell.length_c   1.000
_cell.angle_alpha   90.00
_cell.angle_beta   90.00
_cell.angle_gamma   90.00
#
_symmetry.space_group_name_H-M   'P 1'
#
loop_
_entity.id
_entity.type
_entity.pdbx_description
1 polymer ?
#
loop_
_entity_poly.entity_id
_entity_poly.type
_entity_poly.pdbx_seq_one_letter_code
_entity_poly.pdbx_strand_id
1 'polypeptide(L)'
;MMTNVMLGSYPDLFNAGAASSGVPFGCFRSPTGAIRAWSDQCANGTLVMTGEQWGNQVRAAFPGYTGRRPRMQLWHGTGDDTLNYQNFIEETKEWTDVFGISQCATAAKENDPDLLYT
;
A
#
# COMPACT_ATOMS: atom_id res chain seq x y z
N MET A 1 -5.49 -1.39 -4.79
CA MET A 1 -5.61 -2.74 -4.15
C MET A 1 -4.71 -3.78 -4.81
N MET A 2 -4.96 -4.19 -6.07
CA MET A 2 -4.16 -5.26 -6.71
C MET A 2 -2.71 -4.87 -7.02
N THR A 3 -2.40 -3.59 -7.23
CA THR A 3 -1.02 -3.12 -7.41
C THR A 3 -0.13 -3.56 -6.25
N ASN A 4 -0.53 -3.29 -4.99
CA ASN A 4 0.27 -3.70 -3.83
C ASN A 4 0.45 -5.22 -3.77
N VAL A 5 -0.60 -5.98 -4.06
CA VAL A 5 -0.55 -7.46 -4.10
C VAL A 5 0.47 -7.95 -5.13
N MET A 6 0.44 -7.42 -6.35
CA MET A 6 1.34 -7.83 -7.42
C MET A 6 2.79 -7.46 -7.11
N LEU A 7 3.03 -6.25 -6.60
CA LEU A 7 4.39 -5.78 -6.31
C LEU A 7 4.97 -6.43 -5.05
N GLY A 8 4.13 -6.85 -4.10
CA GLY A 8 4.53 -7.62 -2.93
C GLY A 8 4.85 -9.08 -3.25
N SER A 9 4.00 -9.72 -4.07
CA SER A 9 4.09 -11.16 -4.40
C SER A 9 5.06 -11.48 -5.54
N TYR A 10 5.19 -10.57 -6.52
CA TYR A 10 6.04 -10.75 -7.70
C TYR A 10 6.99 -9.54 -7.91
N PRO A 11 7.81 -9.18 -6.90
CA PRO A 11 8.70 -8.03 -6.94
C PRO A 11 9.78 -8.08 -8.03
N ASP A 12 10.07 -9.26 -8.58
CA ASP A 12 11.05 -9.49 -9.65
C ASP A 12 10.54 -9.11 -11.05
N LEU A 13 9.22 -9.03 -11.22
CA LEU A 13 8.60 -8.72 -12.52
C LEU A 13 8.44 -7.22 -12.78
N PHE A 14 8.43 -6.39 -11.75
CA PHE A 14 8.08 -4.97 -11.85
C PHE A 14 9.25 -4.06 -11.43
N ASN A 15 9.48 -2.99 -12.18
CA ASN A 15 10.43 -1.95 -11.75
C ASN A 15 9.79 -0.92 -10.82
N ALA A 16 8.50 -0.65 -10.99
CA ALA A 16 7.72 0.31 -10.21
C ALA A 16 6.21 0.05 -10.37
N GLY A 17 5.41 0.65 -9.51
CA GLY A 17 3.95 0.69 -9.65
C GLY A 17 3.32 1.84 -8.88
N ALA A 18 2.12 2.22 -9.33
CA ALA A 18 1.31 3.24 -8.70
C ALA A 18 -0.01 2.64 -8.22
N ALA A 19 -0.35 2.87 -6.95
CA ALA A 19 -1.65 2.52 -6.37
C ALA A 19 -2.47 3.80 -6.19
N SER A 20 -3.68 3.81 -6.74
CA SER A 20 -4.64 4.91 -6.61
C SER A 20 -5.86 4.42 -5.83
N SER A 21 -6.25 5.15 -4.78
CA SER A 21 -7.30 4.76 -3.83
C SER A 21 -7.15 3.30 -3.39
N GLY A 22 -6.00 3.02 -2.77
CA GLY A 22 -5.53 1.69 -2.47
C GLY A 22 -5.90 1.17 -1.08
N VAL A 23 -5.36 0.00 -0.77
CA VAL A 23 -5.30 -0.59 0.58
C VAL A 23 -3.99 -1.36 0.70
N PRO A 24 -3.45 -1.54 1.91
CA PRO A 24 -2.22 -2.32 2.14
C PRO A 24 -2.30 -3.74 1.57
N PHE A 25 -1.13 -4.32 1.29
CA PHE A 25 -1.00 -5.74 0.98
C PHE A 25 -1.67 -6.58 2.07
N GLY A 26 -2.53 -7.52 1.66
CA GLY A 26 -3.20 -8.43 2.60
C GLY A 26 -4.33 -7.79 3.43
N CYS A 27 -4.61 -6.50 3.31
CA CYS A 27 -5.67 -5.83 4.07
C CYS A 27 -7.07 -6.43 3.77
N PHE A 28 -7.30 -6.88 2.53
CA PHE A 28 -8.52 -7.59 2.10
C PHE A 28 -8.44 -9.12 2.26
N ARG A 29 -7.46 -9.64 3.01
CA ARG A 29 -7.32 -11.09 3.21
C ARG A 29 -8.56 -11.64 3.92
N SER A 30 -9.21 -12.61 3.28
CA SER A 30 -10.34 -13.31 3.89
C SER A 30 -9.85 -14.27 4.99
N PRO A 31 -10.41 -14.22 6.21
CA PRO A 31 -10.08 -15.18 7.27
C PRO A 31 -10.59 -16.60 6.97
N THR A 32 -11.60 -16.72 6.09
CA THR A 32 -12.20 -18.01 5.68
C THR A 32 -11.65 -18.51 4.35
N GLY A 33 -10.68 -17.82 3.75
CA GLY A 33 -10.12 -18.16 2.45
C GLY A 33 -11.05 -17.89 1.26
N ALA A 34 -12.09 -17.07 1.45
CA ALA A 34 -12.99 -16.69 0.36
C ALA A 34 -12.25 -15.88 -0.72
N ILE A 35 -12.53 -16.21 -1.98
CA ILE A 35 -11.99 -15.49 -3.14
C ILE A 35 -12.79 -14.21 -3.40
N ARG A 36 -12.10 -13.12 -3.77
CA ARG A 36 -12.73 -11.82 -4.08
C ARG A 36 -13.61 -11.28 -2.94
N ALA A 37 -13.22 -11.56 -1.70
CA ALA A 37 -13.95 -11.10 -0.53
C ALA A 37 -13.72 -9.60 -0.29
N TRP A 38 -14.77 -8.92 0.14
CA TRP A 38 -14.70 -7.58 0.70
C TRP A 38 -14.39 -7.65 2.20
N SER A 39 -13.55 -6.73 2.69
CA SER A 39 -13.24 -6.59 4.10
C SER A 39 -13.73 -5.22 4.58
N ASP A 40 -14.83 -5.20 5.32
CA ASP A 40 -15.38 -3.95 5.87
C ASP A 40 -14.40 -3.27 6.83
N GLN A 41 -13.65 -4.06 7.59
CA GLN A 41 -12.66 -3.52 8.51
C GLN A 41 -11.57 -2.74 7.76
N CYS A 42 -11.08 -3.31 6.66
CA CYS A 42 -10.07 -2.66 5.82
C CYS A 42 -10.66 -1.48 5.04
N ALA A 43 -11.80 -1.66 4.38
CA ALA A 43 -12.41 -0.61 3.58
C ALA A 43 -12.74 0.64 4.41
N ASN A 44 -13.26 0.45 5.61
CA ASN A 44 -13.55 1.55 6.54
C ASN A 44 -12.31 2.10 7.26
N GLY A 45 -11.10 1.59 6.95
CA GLY A 45 -9.85 2.09 7.53
C GLY A 45 -9.69 1.79 9.02
N THR A 46 -10.37 0.77 9.54
CA THR A 46 -10.32 0.41 10.98
C THR A 46 -9.29 -0.69 11.26
N LEU A 47 -8.71 -1.29 10.22
CA LEU A 47 -7.58 -2.20 10.35
C LEU A 47 -6.27 -1.40 10.37
N VAL A 48 -5.82 -1.06 11.57
CA VAL A 48 -4.58 -0.30 11.80
C VAL A 48 -3.51 -1.22 12.36
N MET A 49 -2.34 -1.27 11.70
CA MET A 49 -1.22 -2.10 12.11
C MET A 49 0.09 -1.28 12.17
N THR A 50 1.14 -1.88 12.73
CA THR A 50 2.49 -1.31 12.64
C THR A 50 3.05 -1.50 11.24
N GLY A 51 4.03 -0.67 10.85
CA GLY A 51 4.76 -0.85 9.59
C GLY A 51 5.38 -2.25 9.49
N GLU A 52 5.96 -2.74 10.59
CA GLU A 52 6.54 -4.09 10.65
C GLU A 52 5.51 -5.18 10.38
N GLN A 53 4.31 -5.08 10.96
CA GLN A 53 3.25 -6.05 10.73
C GLN A 53 2.80 -6.08 9.26
N TRP A 54 2.68 -4.92 8.62
CA TRP A 54 2.37 -4.84 7.19
C TRP A 54 3.53 -5.36 6.32
N GLY A 55 4.74 -4.86 6.55
CA GLY A 55 5.93 -5.25 5.80
C GLY A 55 6.26 -6.74 5.92
N ASN A 56 5.99 -7.35 7.08
CA ASN A 56 6.14 -8.80 7.25
C ASN A 56 5.16 -9.59 6.37
N GLN A 57 3.93 -9.12 6.17
CA GLN A 57 2.99 -9.75 5.23
C GLN A 57 3.52 -9.68 3.79
N VAL A 58 4.04 -8.52 3.38
CA VAL A 58 4.65 -8.35 2.04
C VAL A 58 5.86 -9.26 1.85
N ARG A 59 6.75 -9.34 2.86
CA ARG A 59 7.95 -10.21 2.80
C ARG A 59 7.59 -11.69 2.79
N ALA A 60 6.54 -12.10 3.51
CA ALA A 60 6.05 -13.47 3.52
C ALA A 60 5.43 -13.92 2.19
N ALA A 61 5.01 -12.98 1.33
CA ALA A 61 4.40 -13.29 0.03
C ALA A 61 5.36 -13.94 -0.97
N PHE A 62 6.66 -13.68 -0.86
CA PHE A 62 7.70 -14.32 -1.67
C PHE A 62 8.89 -14.75 -0.80
N PRO A 63 8.78 -15.91 -0.11
CA PRO A 63 9.80 -16.38 0.81
C PRO A 63 11.17 -16.53 0.14
N GLY A 64 12.22 -16.01 0.79
CA GLY A 64 13.60 -16.09 0.31
C GLY A 64 14.00 -15.03 -0.73
N TYR A 65 13.07 -14.18 -1.19
CA TYR A 65 13.41 -13.09 -2.10
C TYR A 65 14.22 -11.99 -1.40
N THR A 66 15.46 -11.82 -1.84
CA THR A 66 16.41 -10.80 -1.35
C THR A 66 16.75 -9.75 -2.42
N GLY A 67 16.09 -9.81 -3.57
CA GLY A 67 16.28 -8.86 -4.66
C GLY A 67 15.63 -7.49 -4.39
N ARG A 68 15.82 -6.57 -5.34
CA ARG A 68 15.21 -5.23 -5.28
C ARG A 68 13.68 -5.36 -5.30
N ARG A 69 12.98 -4.59 -4.47
CA ARG A 69 11.52 -4.45 -4.56
C ARG A 69 11.12 -3.26 -5.45
N PRO A 70 9.97 -3.32 -6.16
CA PRO A 70 9.57 -2.29 -7.11
C PRO A 70 9.32 -0.95 -6.41
N ARG A 71 9.67 0.18 -7.04
CA ARG A 71 9.37 1.51 -6.47
C ARG A 71 7.86 1.72 -6.37
N MET A 72 7.42 2.34 -5.28
CA MET A 72 6.00 2.60 -5.02
C MET A 72 5.66 4.07 -5.18
N GLN A 73 4.49 4.32 -5.77
CA GLN A 73 3.80 5.60 -5.71
C GLN A 73 2.38 5.37 -5.24
N LEU A 74 1.93 6.16 -4.26
CA LEU A 74 0.62 6.01 -3.64
C LEU A 74 -0.17 7.30 -3.83
N TRP A 75 -1.44 7.18 -4.17
CA TRP A 75 -2.37 8.28 -4.32
C TRP A 75 -3.69 7.92 -3.64
N HIS A 76 -4.26 8.83 -2.87
CA HIS A 76 -5.55 8.59 -2.21
C HIS A 76 -6.29 9.90 -1.98
N GLY A 77 -7.59 9.92 -2.27
CA GLY A 77 -8.44 11.08 -1.99
C GLY A 77 -8.78 11.18 -0.49
N THR A 78 -8.67 12.36 0.11
CA THR A 78 -9.02 12.55 1.52
C THR A 78 -10.52 12.42 1.81
N GLY A 79 -11.37 12.57 0.79
CA GLY A 79 -12.83 12.37 0.85
C GLY A 79 -13.29 11.06 0.20
N ASP A 80 -12.47 10.00 0.23
CA ASP A 80 -12.86 8.70 -0.31
C ASP A 80 -13.79 7.95 0.66
N ASP A 81 -15.07 7.83 0.28
CA ASP A 81 -16.12 7.16 1.05
C ASP A 81 -16.22 5.65 0.78
N THR A 82 -15.42 5.11 -0.16
CA THR A 82 -15.38 3.68 -0.46
C THR A 82 -14.23 2.99 0.24
N LEU A 83 -13.04 3.59 0.18
CA LEU A 83 -11.83 3.15 0.85
C LEU A 83 -11.30 4.31 1.66
N ASN A 84 -11.52 4.26 2.97
CA ASN A 84 -11.21 5.37 3.85
C ASN A 84 -9.73 5.80 3.73
N TYR A 85 -9.47 7.10 3.79
CA TYR A 85 -8.13 7.70 3.69
C TYR A 85 -7.11 7.12 4.69
N GLN A 86 -7.56 6.55 5.82
CA GLN A 86 -6.66 5.83 6.73
C GLN A 86 -5.86 4.73 6.01
N ASN A 87 -6.41 4.11 4.96
CA ASN A 87 -5.69 3.12 4.16
C ASN A 87 -4.42 3.67 3.51
N PHE A 88 -4.39 4.94 3.10
CA PHE A 88 -3.18 5.59 2.58
C PHE A 88 -2.08 5.68 3.64
N ILE A 89 -2.46 5.96 4.89
CA ILE A 89 -1.55 6.01 6.02
C ILE A 89 -0.97 4.60 6.29
N GLU A 90 -1.82 3.57 6.22
CA GLU A 90 -1.39 2.18 6.37
C GLU A 90 -0.49 1.70 5.21
N GLU A 91 -0.80 2.05 3.96
CA GLU A 91 0.06 1.76 2.80
C GLU A 91 1.42 2.45 2.93
N THR A 92 1.44 3.69 3.45
CA THR A 92 2.68 4.41 3.71
C THR A 92 3.53 3.69 4.76
N LYS A 93 2.92 3.23 5.86
CA LYS A 93 3.61 2.42 6.89
C LYS A 93 4.17 1.12 6.30
N GLU A 94 3.37 0.41 5.50
CA GLU A 94 3.75 -0.83 4.84
C GLU A 94 5.01 -0.64 3.99
N TRP A 95 4.97 0.28 3.03
CA TRP A 95 6.06 0.39 2.07
C TRP A 95 7.30 1.04 2.65
N THR A 96 7.15 1.97 3.59
CA THR A 96 8.31 2.53 4.30
C THR A 96 9.05 1.47 5.12
N ASP A 97 8.33 0.56 5.79
CA ASP A 97 8.93 -0.59 6.46
C ASP A 97 9.59 -1.56 5.48
N VAL A 98 8.91 -1.90 4.38
CA VAL A 98 9.45 -2.79 3.34
C VAL A 98 10.80 -2.29 2.78
N PHE A 99 10.96 -0.97 2.64
CA PHE A 99 12.20 -0.36 2.17
C PHE A 99 13.18 0.01 3.28
N GLY A 100 12.79 -0.09 4.56
CA GLY A 100 13.61 0.35 5.69
C GLY A 100 13.90 1.85 5.68
N ILE A 101 12.93 2.66 5.24
CA ILE A 101 13.05 4.13 5.14
C ILE A 101 12.15 4.82 6.18
N SER A 102 12.44 6.09 6.46
CA SER A 102 11.64 6.90 7.37
C SER A 102 10.24 7.16 6.81
N GLN A 103 9.23 7.19 7.69
CA GLN A 103 7.88 7.67 7.38
C GLN A 103 7.80 9.19 7.32
N CYS A 104 8.81 9.92 7.82
CA CYS A 104 8.86 11.36 7.68
C CYS A 104 9.19 11.72 6.24
N ALA A 105 8.27 12.43 5.58
CA ALA A 105 8.48 12.94 4.24
C ALA A 105 9.68 13.90 4.21
N THR A 106 10.53 13.77 3.20
CA THR A 106 11.65 14.71 2.98
C THR A 106 11.20 16.03 2.38
N ALA A 107 10.04 16.05 1.74
CA ALA A 107 9.38 17.24 1.22
C ALA A 107 7.86 17.02 1.22
N ALA A 108 7.12 18.08 1.49
CA ALA A 108 5.67 18.14 1.31
C ALA A 108 5.35 19.38 0.48
N LYS A 109 4.43 19.24 -0.47
CA LYS A 109 3.92 20.34 -1.27
C LYS A 109 2.41 20.34 -1.18
N GLU A 110 1.85 21.52 -0.95
CA GLU A 110 0.41 21.71 -0.86
C GLU A 110 -0.06 22.45 -2.11
N ASN A 111 -1.14 21.99 -2.72
CA ASN A 111 -1.74 22.60 -3.91
C ASN A 111 -0.72 22.87 -5.04
N ASP A 112 0.06 21.84 -5.42
CA ASP A 112 1.06 21.91 -6.51
C ASP A 112 0.64 21.05 -7.73
N PRO A 113 -0.55 21.26 -8.34
CA PRO A 113 -0.80 20.69 -9.65
C PRO A 113 0.15 21.37 -10.65
N ASP A 114 0.80 20.57 -11.48
CA ASP A 114 1.66 21.11 -12.54
C ASP A 114 0.80 21.97 -13.49
N LEU A 115 1.20 23.24 -13.64
CA LEU A 115 0.50 24.26 -14.42
C LEU A 115 0.29 23.86 -15.89
N LEU A 116 1.04 22.87 -16.39
CA LEU A 116 0.86 22.33 -17.74
C LEU A 116 -0.32 21.35 -17.86
N TYR A 117 -0.94 20.96 -16.74
CA TYR A 117 -2.04 20.00 -16.67
C TYR A 117 -3.33 20.57 -16.07
N THR A 118 -3.40 21.90 -15.89
CA THR A 118 -4.58 22.67 -15.43
C THR A 118 -4.93 23.74 -16.45
#